data_AF-A0A0F5LKV2-F1
#
_entry.id   AF-A0A0F5LKV2-F1
#
_cell.length_a   1.000
_cell.length_b   1.000
_cell.length_c   1.000
_cell.angle_alpha   90.00
_cell.angle_beta   90.00
_cell.angle_gamma   90.00
#
_symmetry.space_group_name_H-M   'P 1'
#
loop_
_entity.id
_entity.type
_entity.pdbx_description
1 polymer ?
#
loop_
_entity_poly.entity_id
_entity_poly.type
_entity_poly.pdbx_seq_one_letter_code
_entity_poly.pdbx_strand_id
1 'polypeptide(L)'
;MENRETKSAKPTRLIVLLAFVRDEEGELRPAFDAREVPSEDKAKMDGRRMAALGTYAGVIAWSRTADLVNGEFGDPVVLFQHGDVPDMD
;
A
#
# COMPACT_ATOMS: atom_id res chain seq x y z
N MET A 1 -20.88 -37.61 -4.50
CA MET A 1 -21.27 -36.35 -3.83
C MET A 1 -20.00 -35.56 -3.61
N GLU A 2 -19.66 -34.65 -4.55
CA GLU A 2 -18.50 -33.77 -4.42
C GLU A 2 -18.86 -32.61 -3.48
N ASN A 3 -18.54 -32.76 -2.18
CA ASN A 3 -18.47 -31.61 -1.29
C ASN A 3 -17.10 -30.96 -1.47
N ARG A 4 -16.98 -30.10 -2.49
CA ARG A 4 -15.93 -29.09 -2.48
C ARG A 4 -16.41 -28.01 -1.52
N GLU A 5 -16.00 -28.10 -0.26
CA GLU A 5 -16.06 -26.96 0.65
C GLU A 5 -15.32 -25.81 -0.03
N THR A 6 -16.09 -24.90 -0.63
CA THR A 6 -15.60 -23.60 -1.07
C THR A 6 -15.13 -22.91 0.20
N LYS A 7 -13.84 -23.05 0.52
CA LYS A 7 -13.16 -22.23 1.53
C LYS A 7 -13.59 -20.81 1.22
N SER A 8 -14.42 -20.25 2.08
CA SER A 8 -14.91 -18.88 2.00
C SER A 8 -13.67 -18.01 1.83
N ALA A 9 -13.39 -17.62 0.58
CA ALA A 9 -12.20 -16.87 0.24
C ALA A 9 -12.47 -15.47 0.77
N LYS A 10 -12.04 -15.25 2.01
CA LYS A 10 -12.11 -13.94 2.63
C LYS A 10 -11.44 -12.96 1.68
N PRO A 11 -12.04 -11.79 1.42
CA PRO A 11 -11.42 -10.77 0.60
C PRO A 11 -10.00 -10.54 1.10
N THR A 12 -9.02 -10.73 0.21
CA THR A 12 -7.62 -10.57 0.55
C THR A 12 -7.32 -9.08 0.53
N ARG A 13 -6.94 -8.51 1.67
CA ARG A 13 -6.57 -7.10 1.72
C ARG A 13 -5.12 -6.97 1.29
N LEU A 14 -4.91 -6.29 0.16
CA LEU A 14 -3.58 -5.91 -0.29
C LEU A 14 -3.23 -4.60 0.41
N ILE A 15 -2.14 -4.59 1.18
CA ILE A 15 -1.69 -3.40 1.90
C ILE A 15 -0.29 -3.09 1.40
N VAL A 16 -0.10 -1.88 0.89
CA VAL A 16 1.13 -1.50 0.19
C VAL A 16 1.71 -0.27 0.86
N LEU A 17 3.03 -0.29 1.04
CA LEU A 17 3.84 0.84 1.50
C LEU A 17 4.86 1.20 0.42
N LEU A 18 4.85 2.46 0.01
CA LEU A 18 5.87 3.07 -0.85
C LEU A 18 6.46 4.30 -0.14
N ALA A 19 7.74 4.53 -0.41
CA ALA A 19 8.37 5.82 -0.17
C ALA A 19 8.90 6.38 -1.48
N PHE A 20 9.03 7.70 -1.52
CA PHE A 20 9.44 8.46 -2.68
C PHE A 20 10.63 9.35 -2.32
N VAL A 21 11.55 9.50 -3.26
CA VAL A 21 12.66 10.44 -3.21
C VAL A 21 12.59 11.35 -4.43
N ARG A 22 13.20 12.53 -4.33
CA ARG A 22 13.45 13.37 -5.49
C ARG A 22 14.77 12.95 -6.10
N ASP A 23 14.78 12.70 -7.40
CA ASP A 23 16.04 12.51 -8.13
C ASP A 23 16.74 13.86 -8.39
N GLU A 24 17.85 13.81 -9.12
CA GLU A 24 18.66 14.99 -9.46
C GLU A 24 17.90 16.01 -10.32
N GLU A 25 16.84 15.58 -11.01
CA GLU A 25 15.96 16.43 -11.84
C GLU A 25 14.78 17.00 -11.02
N GLY A 26 14.65 16.58 -9.75
CA GLY A 26 13.57 16.97 -8.85
C GLY A 26 12.28 16.17 -9.06
N GLU A 27 12.31 15.14 -9.92
CA GLU A 27 11.17 14.28 -10.18
C GLU A 27 10.95 13.30 -9.02
N LEU A 28 9.68 13.02 -8.74
CA LEU A 28 9.31 12.11 -7.69
C LEU A 28 9.48 10.66 -8.18
N ARG A 29 10.43 9.93 -7.61
CA ARG A 29 10.71 8.53 -7.94
C ARG A 29 10.46 7.63 -6.73
N PRO A 30 9.92 6.42 -6.91
CA PRO A 30 9.88 5.43 -5.84
C PRO A 30 11.29 5.17 -5.30
N ALA A 31 11.46 5.28 -3.99
CA ALA A 31 12.74 5.03 -3.33
C ALA A 31 13.09 3.52 -3.31
N PHE A 32 12.07 2.66 -3.37
CA PHE A 32 12.18 1.21 -3.41
C PHE A 32 10.90 0.59 -4.00
N ASP A 33 10.95 -0.70 -4.36
CA ASP A 33 9.79 -1.45 -4.86
C ASP A 33 8.65 -1.49 -3.85
N ALA A 34 7.41 -1.35 -4.33
CA ALA A 34 6.20 -1.42 -3.52
C ALA A 34 6.22 -2.61 -2.54
N ARG A 35 6.18 -2.34 -1.24
CA ARG A 35 6.26 -3.38 -0.21
C ARG A 35 4.87 -3.74 0.26
N GLU A 36 4.51 -5.02 0.11
CA GLU A 36 3.31 -5.55 0.75
C GLU A 36 3.54 -5.66 2.26
N VAL A 37 2.56 -5.21 3.03
CA VAL A 37 2.58 -5.21 4.49
C VAL A 37 1.48 -6.14 5.01
N PRO A 38 1.71 -6.95 6.04
CA PRO A 38 0.70 -7.91 6.52
C PRO A 38 -0.49 -7.26 7.26
N SER A 39 -0.39 -5.99 7.67
CA SER A 39 -1.44 -5.30 8.42
C SER A 39 -1.39 -3.77 8.26
N GLU A 40 -2.55 -3.15 8.44
CA GLU A 40 -2.73 -1.70 8.25
C GLU A 40 -2.00 -0.91 9.34
N ASP A 41 -2.06 -1.37 10.60
CA ASP A 41 -1.30 -0.80 11.70
C ASP A 41 0.20 -0.81 11.44
N LYS A 42 0.72 -1.92 10.90
CA LYS A 42 2.13 -2.02 10.54
C LYS A 42 2.48 -1.06 9.41
N ALA A 43 1.61 -0.93 8.40
CA ALA A 43 1.84 -0.01 7.27
C ALA A 43 1.85 1.46 7.74
N LYS A 44 0.94 1.83 8.64
CA LYS A 44 0.90 3.16 9.27
C LYS A 44 2.15 3.41 10.13
N MET A 45 2.55 2.44 10.94
CA MET A 45 3.74 2.56 11.80
C MET A 45 5.02 2.69 10.97
N ASP A 46 5.22 1.81 9.99
CA ASP A 46 6.38 1.82 9.10
C ASP A 46 6.39 3.12 8.26
N GLY A 47 5.24 3.56 7.75
CA GLY A 47 5.09 4.82 7.03
C GLY A 47 5.45 6.04 7.87
N ARG A 48 4.94 6.14 9.10
CA ARG A 48 5.31 7.20 10.06
C ARG A 48 6.80 7.17 10.38
N ARG A 49 7.38 5.98 10.57
CA ARG A 49 8.81 5.82 10.84
C ARG A 49 9.64 6.33 9.67
N MET A 50 9.27 5.99 8.43
CA MET A 50 9.97 6.48 7.24
C MET A 50 9.84 7.99 7.08
N ALA A 51 8.66 8.55 7.29
CA ALA A 51 8.44 9.99 7.29
C ALA A 51 9.33 10.70 8.33
N ALA A 52 9.47 10.11 9.53
CA ALA A 52 10.31 10.65 10.59
C ALA A 52 11.82 10.57 10.32
N LEU A 53 12.28 9.74 9.36
CA LEU A 53 13.69 9.71 8.96
C LEU A 53 14.11 10.98 8.20
N GLY A 54 13.16 11.69 7.59
CA GLY A 54 13.44 12.90 6.79
C GLY A 54 14.28 12.66 5.53
N THR A 55 14.55 11.39 5.18
CA THR A 55 15.33 11.02 3.98
C THR A 55 14.46 10.94 2.72
N TYR A 56 13.16 10.70 2.89
CA TYR A 56 12.22 10.55 1.79
C TYR A 56 11.48 11.86 1.53
N ALA A 57 11.28 12.18 0.25
CA ALA A 57 10.46 13.31 -0.19
C ALA A 57 8.98 13.10 0.15
N GLY A 58 8.52 11.84 0.11
CA GLY A 58 7.21 11.47 0.63
C GLY A 58 7.05 9.97 0.87
N VAL A 59 6.00 9.60 1.57
CA VAL A 59 5.69 8.23 1.96
C VAL A 59 4.18 8.04 1.90
N ILE A 60 3.74 6.95 1.26
CA ILE A 60 2.33 6.58 1.20
C ILE A 60 2.16 5.12 1.58
N ALA A 61 1.17 4.86 2.42
CA ALA A 61 0.64 3.54 2.68
C ALA A 61 -0.84 3.54 2.30
N TRP A 62 -1.25 2.53 1.55
CA TRP A 62 -2.64 2.36 1.14
C TRP A 62 -3.00 0.89 1.22
N SER A 63 -4.29 0.60 1.38
CA SER A 63 -4.83 -0.74 1.28
C SER A 63 -5.93 -0.80 0.24
N ARG A 64 -6.06 -1.92 -0.45
CA ARG A 64 -7.24 -2.18 -1.28
C ARG A 64 -7.76 -3.57 -0.98
N THR A 65 -9.07 -3.71 -1.13
CA THR A 65 -9.70 -5.02 -1.00
C THR A 65 -9.58 -5.75 -2.34
N ALA A 66 -9.02 -6.95 -2.35
CA ALA A 66 -9.04 -7.83 -3.52
C ALA A 66 -10.02 -8.97 -3.25
N ASP A 67 -11.18 -8.90 -3.90
CA ASP A 67 -12.13 -9.99 -3.93
C ASP A 67 -11.75 -10.96 -5.05
N LEU A 68 -10.94 -11.96 -4.71
CA LEU A 68 -10.52 -13.00 -5.64
C LEU A 68 -11.66 -13.92 -6.08
N VAL A 69 -12.81 -13.90 -5.38
CA VAL A 69 -13.97 -14.71 -5.72
C VAL A 69 -14.73 -14.07 -6.87
N ASN A 70 -14.94 -12.76 -6.79
CA ASN A 70 -15.65 -11.99 -7.81
C ASN A 70 -14.71 -11.39 -8.87
N GLY A 71 -13.39 -11.44 -8.63
CA GLY A 71 -12.38 -10.82 -9.51
C GLY A 71 -12.37 -9.30 -9.40
N GLU A 72 -12.91 -8.75 -8.31
CA GLU A 72 -13.08 -7.32 -8.11
C GLU A 72 -12.00 -6.76 -7.20
N PHE A 73 -11.46 -5.60 -7.58
CA PHE A 73 -10.62 -4.79 -6.70
C PHE A 73 -11.46 -3.63 -6.20
N GLY A 74 -11.62 -3.53 -4.89
CA GLY A 74 -12.21 -2.37 -4.26
C GLY A 74 -11.29 -1.16 -4.34
N ASP A 75 -11.84 0.01 -4.02
CA ASP A 75 -11.10 1.27 -4.06
C ASP A 75 -9.86 1.26 -3.15
N PRO A 76 -8.76 1.89 -3.60
CA PRO A 76 -7.61 2.10 -2.74
C PRO A 76 -7.96 3.06 -1.60
N VAL A 77 -7.71 2.63 -0.38
CA VAL A 77 -7.87 3.39 0.85
C VAL A 77 -6.51 3.82 1.34
N VAL A 78 -6.24 5.12 1.33
CA VAL A 78 -5.01 5.67 1.90
C VAL A 78 -5.02 5.49 3.41
N LEU A 79 -4.05 4.74 3.92
CA LEU A 79 -3.86 4.48 5.34
C LEU A 79 -2.97 5.53 6.01
N PHE A 80 -1.97 6.01 5.27
CA PHE A 80 -1.01 7.00 5.70
C PHE A 80 -0.42 7.71 4.49
N GLN A 81 -0.22 9.02 4.58
CA GLN A 81 0.38 9.82 3.54
C GLN A 81 1.18 10.95 4.21
N HIS A 82 2.39 11.20 3.71
CA HIS A 82 3.25 12.27 4.23
C HIS A 82 4.20 12.78 3.15
N GLY A 83 4.41 14.09 3.08
CA GLY A 83 5.32 14.73 2.13
C GLY A 83 4.76 14.75 0.71
N ASP A 84 5.66 14.85 -0.28
CA ASP A 84 5.32 14.79 -1.69
C ASP A 84 5.10 13.34 -2.13
N VAL A 85 3.86 13.01 -2.46
CA VAL A 85 3.51 11.73 -3.07
C VAL A 85 2.62 12.00 -4.30
N PRO A 86 2.62 11.12 -5.30
CA PRO A 86 1.71 11.26 -6.44
C PRO A 86 0.27 11.07 -5.97
N ASP A 87 -0.66 11.77 -6.62
CA ASP A 87 -2.08 11.49 -6.45
C ASP A 87 -2.39 10.06 -6.93
N MET A 88 -3.19 9.35 -6.13
CA MET A 88 -3.71 8.03 -6.47
C MET A 88 -5.11 8.21 -7.07
N ASP A 89 -5.18 8.50 -8.37
CA ASP A 89 -6.42 8.41 -9.18
C ASP A 89 -6.73 6.95 -9.56
#